data_AF-A0A9X3WIN5-F1
#
_entry.id   AF-A0A9X3WIN5-F1
#
_cell.length_a   1.000
_cell.length_b   1.000
_cell.length_c   1.000
_cell.angle_alpha   90.00
_cell.angle_beta   90.00
_cell.angle_gamma   90.00
#
_symmetry.space_group_name_H-M   'P 1'
#
loop_
_entity.id
_entity.type
_entity.pdbx_description
1 polymer ?
#
loop_
_entity_poly.entity_id
_entity_poly.type
_entity_poly.pdbx_seq_one_letter_code
_entity_poly.pdbx_strand_id
1 'polypeptide(L)'
;MSRRNKILVPEAREGLDQLKAKIAKVNNEKDAKYEIAREQGIDLSKNYNGNIRAKDAGKIGGTLGGSMVKEMIEMAKNNMKK
;
A
#
# COMPACT_ATOMS: atom_id res chain seq x y z
N MET A 1 -9.26 -15.90 12.04
CA MET A 1 -9.28 -15.79 10.56
C MET A 1 -7.85 -15.80 10.04
N SER A 2 -7.52 -16.78 9.19
CA SER A 2 -6.17 -16.95 8.64
C SER A 2 -5.75 -15.76 7.77
N ARG A 3 -4.51 -15.27 7.93
CA ARG A 3 -3.92 -14.15 7.18
C ARG A 3 -3.87 -14.49 5.69
N ARG A 4 -4.89 -14.09 4.92
CA ARG A 4 -5.01 -14.27 3.47
C ARG A 4 -4.13 -13.32 2.64
N ASN A 5 -2.98 -12.89 3.15
CA ASN A 5 -2.06 -12.01 2.42
C ASN A 5 -0.87 -12.82 1.88
N LYS A 6 -1.15 -13.92 1.18
CA LYS A 6 -0.11 -14.71 0.52
C LYS A 6 0.23 -14.03 -0.80
N ILE A 7 1.44 -13.48 -0.87
CA ILE A 7 1.99 -12.93 -2.13
C ILE A 7 2.24 -14.11 -3.06
N LEU A 8 1.99 -13.91 -4.36
CA LEU A 8 2.17 -14.96 -5.38
C LEU A 8 3.61 -15.48 -5.41
N VAL A 9 4.58 -14.57 -5.27
CA VAL A 9 6.02 -14.86 -5.17
C VAL A 9 6.49 -14.46 -3.76
N PRO A 10 6.68 -15.40 -2.83
CA PRO A 10 7.07 -15.10 -1.44
C PRO A 10 8.36 -14.28 -1.31
N GLU A 11 9.33 -14.55 -2.18
CA GLU A 11 10.66 -13.92 -2.19
C GLU A 11 10.57 -12.43 -2.55
N ALA A 12 9.52 -12.01 -3.25
CA ALA A 12 9.29 -10.61 -3.61
C ALA A 12 8.85 -9.74 -2.42
N ARG A 13 8.70 -10.32 -1.21
CA ARG A 13 8.16 -9.61 -0.04
C ARG A 13 8.92 -8.32 0.26
N GLU A 14 10.24 -8.41 0.32
CA GLU A 14 11.09 -7.27 0.66
C GLU A 14 10.97 -6.16 -0.39
N GLY A 15 11.04 -6.51 -1.67
CA GLY A 15 10.87 -5.55 -2.76
C GLY A 15 9.49 -4.87 -2.77
N LEU A 16 8.43 -5.61 -2.42
CA LEU A 16 7.09 -5.04 -2.28
C LEU A 16 6.97 -4.11 -1.07
N ASP A 17 7.65 -4.41 0.04
CA ASP A 17 7.67 -3.54 1.21
C ASP A 17 8.46 -2.25 0.93
N GLN A 18 9.59 -2.32 0.21
CA GLN A 18 10.32 -1.16 -0.29
C GLN A 18 9.48 -0.32 -1.28
N LEU A 19 8.80 -0.97 -2.22
CA LEU A 19 7.92 -0.30 -3.18
C LEU A 19 6.79 0.45 -2.46
N LYS A 20 6.18 -0.18 -1.45
CA LYS A 20 5.14 0.44 -0.62
C LYS A 20 5.66 1.68 0.10
N ALA A 21 6.86 1.61 0.67
CA ALA A 21 7.51 2.74 1.33
C ALA A 21 7.80 3.88 0.34
N LYS A 22 8.34 3.57 -0.85
CA LYS A 22 8.61 4.53 -1.94
C LYS A 22 7.35 5.27 -2.38
N ILE A 23 6.26 4.56 -2.62
CA ILE A 23 5.00 5.14 -3.11
C ILE A 23 4.38 6.09 -2.09
N ALA A 24 4.37 5.71 -0.82
CA ALA A 24 3.85 6.55 0.24
C ALA A 24 4.88 7.59 0.74
N LYS A 25 6.08 7.66 0.14
CA LYS A 25 7.17 8.59 0.50
C LYS A 25 7.54 8.53 1.98
N VAL A 26 7.52 7.33 2.56
CA VAL A 26 7.86 7.08 3.96
C VAL A 26 9.11 6.21 4.06
N ASN A 27 9.80 6.30 5.19
CA ASN A 27 10.98 5.47 5.46
C ASN A 27 10.63 4.03 5.85
N ASN A 28 9.43 3.78 6.39
CA ASN A 28 9.00 2.47 6.88
C ASN A 28 7.69 2.05 6.22
N GLU A 29 7.58 0.80 5.75
CA GLU A 29 6.39 0.33 5.04
C GLU A 29 5.12 0.35 5.89
N LYS A 30 5.26 0.29 7.22
CA LYS A 30 4.14 0.29 8.16
C LYS A 30 3.48 1.66 8.26
N ASP A 31 4.22 2.71 7.97
CA ASP A 31 3.75 4.09 8.05
C ASP A 31 3.00 4.54 6.80
N ALA A 32 3.14 3.81 5.69
CA ALA A 32 2.55 4.14 4.39
C ALA A 32 1.04 4.40 4.45
N LYS A 33 0.30 3.53 5.15
CA LYS A 33 -1.16 3.67 5.30
C LYS A 33 -1.57 4.91 6.10
N TYR A 34 -0.75 5.35 7.05
CA TYR A 34 -1.05 6.54 7.85
C TYR A 34 -0.73 7.81 7.07
N GLU A 35 0.33 7.79 6.24
CA GLU A 35 0.63 8.91 5.36
C GLU A 35 -0.47 9.13 4.33
N ILE A 36 -0.88 8.08 3.62
CA ILE A 36 -1.98 8.15 2.65
C ILE A 36 -3.30 8.57 3.31
N ALA A 37 -3.57 8.11 4.54
CA ALA A 37 -4.75 8.57 5.29
C ALA A 37 -4.68 10.07 5.59
N ARG A 38 -3.51 10.57 6.03
CA ARG A 38 -3.27 11.99 6.31
C ARG A 38 -3.45 12.85 5.06
N GLU A 39 -2.87 12.44 3.93
CA GLU A 39 -3.03 13.13 2.63
C GLU A 39 -4.49 13.23 2.20
N GLN A 40 -5.30 12.24 2.57
CA GLN A 40 -6.73 12.19 2.22
C GLN A 40 -7.65 12.82 3.26
N GLY A 41 -7.10 13.38 4.35
CA GLY A 41 -7.88 13.96 5.45
C GLY A 41 -8.70 12.94 6.24
N ILE A 42 -8.28 11.67 6.23
CA ILE A 42 -8.95 10.59 6.96
C ILE A 42 -8.19 10.34 8.26
N ASP A 43 -8.91 10.38 9.38
CA ASP A 43 -8.34 10.03 10.68
C ASP A 43 -8.14 8.52 10.77
N LEU A 44 -6.87 8.11 10.86
CA LEU A 44 -6.44 6.73 11.03
C LEU A 44 -5.46 6.65 12.21
N SER A 45 -5.93 6.09 13.32
CA SER A 45 -5.14 5.96 14.54
C SER A 45 -4.31 4.66 14.54
N LYS A 46 -3.25 4.61 15.35
CA LYS A 46 -2.47 3.37 15.56
C LYS A 46 -3.19 2.34 16.45
N ASN A 47 -4.23 2.77 17.17
CA ASN A 47 -4.89 1.96 18.20
C ASN A 47 -6.17 1.29 17.69
N TYR A 48 -7.23 2.07 17.45
CA TYR A 48 -8.54 1.56 17.09
C TYR A 48 -9.11 2.36 15.91
N ASN A 49 -9.49 1.65 14.86
CA ASN A 49 -10.10 2.22 13.66
C ASN A 49 -11.45 1.57 13.34
N GLY A 50 -12.12 0.93 14.30
CA GLY A 50 -13.40 0.28 14.03
C GLY A 50 -14.53 1.25 13.67
N ASN A 51 -14.38 2.53 14.03
CA ASN A 51 -15.32 3.60 13.69
C ASN A 51 -15.04 4.26 12.33
N ILE A 52 -13.98 3.84 11.61
CA ILE A 52 -13.71 4.37 10.28
C ILE A 52 -14.84 3.94 9.33
N ARG A 53 -15.31 4.85 8.48
CA ARG A 53 -16.31 4.46 7.49
C ARG A 53 -15.68 3.50 6.50
N ALA A 54 -16.42 2.47 6.08
CA ALA A 54 -15.94 1.48 5.13
C ALA A 54 -15.39 2.11 3.83
N LYS A 55 -16.04 3.19 3.36
CA LYS A 55 -15.58 3.98 2.22
C LYS A 55 -14.19 4.58 2.41
N ASP A 56 -13.88 5.06 3.61
CA ASP A 56 -12.64 5.77 3.91
C ASP A 56 -11.49 4.77 4.07
N ALA A 57 -11.74 3.64 4.75
CA ALA A 57 -10.82 2.50 4.77
C ALA A 57 -10.52 1.97 3.35
N GLY A 58 -11.57 1.85 2.52
CA GLY A 58 -11.44 1.47 1.11
C GLY A 58 -10.63 2.46 0.31
N LYS A 59 -10.81 3.77 0.54
CA LYS A 59 -10.05 4.83 -0.13
C LYS A 59 -8.55 4.76 0.21
N ILE A 60 -8.20 4.61 1.49
CA ILE A 60 -6.80 4.48 1.93
C ILE A 60 -6.14 3.25 1.29
N GLY A 61 -6.77 2.07 1.44
CA GLY A 61 -6.23 0.82 0.92
C GLY A 61 -6.17 0.79 -0.61
N GLY A 62 -7.21 1.31 -1.27
CA GLY A 62 -7.33 1.38 -2.72
C GLY A 62 -6.31 2.32 -3.34
N THR A 63 -6.08 3.51 -2.77
CA THR A 63 -5.05 4.43 -3.28
C THR A 63 -3.66 3.83 -3.15
N LEU A 64 -3.31 3.25 -1.99
CA LEU A 64 -2.00 2.65 -1.78
C LEU A 64 -1.79 1.44 -2.71
N GLY A 65 -2.72 0.47 -2.68
CA GLY A 65 -2.62 -0.75 -3.48
C GLY A 65 -2.71 -0.50 -4.98
N GLY A 66 -3.61 0.40 -5.42
CA GLY A 66 -3.75 0.78 -6.81
C GLY A 66 -2.49 1.46 -7.36
N SER A 67 -1.86 2.34 -6.58
CA SER A 67 -0.59 2.97 -6.95
C SER A 67 0.54 1.95 -7.05
N MET A 68 0.59 0.96 -6.15
CA MET A 68 1.55 -0.15 -6.23
C MET A 68 1.41 -0.94 -7.53
N VAL A 69 0.19 -1.36 -7.87
CA VAL A 69 -0.07 -2.10 -9.10
C VAL A 69 0.30 -1.28 -10.34
N LYS A 70 -0.05 0.01 -10.34
CA LYS A 70 0.30 0.91 -11.45
C LYS A 70 1.81 1.00 -11.67
N GLU A 71 2.58 1.24 -10.61
CA GLU A 71 4.05 1.32 -10.67
C GLU A 71 4.67 -0.02 -11.11
N MET A 72 4.16 -1.16 -10.59
CA MET A 72 4.64 -2.49 -11.00
C MET A 72 4.41 -2.74 -12.50
N ILE A 73 3.25 -2.36 -13.04
CA ILE A 73 2.95 -2.51 -14.47
C ILE A 73 3.89 -1.61 -15.29
N GLU A 74 4.16 -0.39 -14.83
CA GLU A 74 5.08 0.52 -15.51
C GLU A 74 6.52 -0.01 -15.54
N MET A 75 7.03 -0.53 -14.41
CA MET A 75 8.32 -1.20 -14.35
C MET A 75 8.40 -2.39 -15.31
N ALA A 76 7.35 -3.23 -15.35
CA ALA A 76 7.29 -4.37 -16.26
C ALA A 76 7.32 -3.93 -17.72
N LYS A 77 6.50 -2.92 -18.10
CA LYS A 77 6.49 -2.35 -19.45
C LYS A 77 7.86 -1.81 -19.86
N ASN A 78 8.56 -1.13 -18.96
CA ASN A 78 9.88 -0.57 -19.24
C ASN A 78 10.96 -1.66 -19.39
N ASN A 79 10.85 -2.76 -18.64
CA ASN A 79 11.76 -3.89 -18.77
C ASN A 79 11.52 -4.71 -20.05
N MET A 80 10.28 -4.78 -20.54
CA MET A 80 9.95 -5.47 -21.81
C MET A 80 10.36 -4.69 -23.07
N LYS A 81 10.58 -3.38 -22.94
CA LYS A 81 11.04 -2.51 -24.04
C LYS A 81 12.56 -2.48 -24.19
N LYS A 82 13.29 -3.08 -23.24
CA LYS A 82 14.73 -3.29 -23.30
C LYS A 82 15.02 -4.64 -23.93
#